data_AF-A0A4W2HBS0-F1
#
_entry.id   AF-A0A4W2HBS0-F1
#
_cell.length_a   1.000
_cell.length_b   1.000
_cell.length_c   1.000
_cell.angle_alpha   90.00
_cell.angle_beta   90.00
_cell.angle_gamma   90.00
#
_symmetry.space_group_name_H-M   'P 1'
#
loop_
_entity.id
_entity.type
_entity.pdbx_description
1 polymer ?
#
loop_
_entity_poly.entity_id
_entity_poly.type
_entity_poly.pdbx_seq_one_letter_code
_entity_poly.pdbx_strand_id
1 'polypeptide(L)'
;VFYSSIMANSCRKLIFNIYVVFYCSAVIMPQICICSQFTSSPIDQFNKDPKAFPVATNGEIFPWHELRLPTVVIPLHYDLLIHPNLTSLDFVASEKIEVLVRDATQFIILHSKDLEILNASLQSEEDVRYKKPGENLTVLSYPAHQQIALLVPEKLRAHLRYSVAIDFQAKLADGFEGFYKSTYRTLGGETRTIAVTDFEPTEARMAFPCFDEPLFKANFSIKIRRESRHIALSNMPKVKTIELEGGLLEDHFETTVRMSTYLVAYIVCDFTSVSGTASSGVKVSIYASPDKWSQTHYALEASVKLLDFYENYFDIHYPLPKLGRFKFIIVIIFRTCFDLIPLYM
;
A
#
# COMPACT_ATOMS: atom_id res chain seq x y z
N VAL A 1 -18.10 -56.85 29.38
CA VAL A 1 -16.72 -56.56 28.88
C VAL A 1 -16.73 -55.11 28.40
N PHE A 2 -15.68 -54.35 28.70
CA PHE A 2 -15.54 -52.88 28.62
C PHE A 2 -15.89 -52.09 29.89
N TYR A 3 -15.13 -52.36 30.96
CA TYR A 3 -14.72 -51.36 31.93
C TYR A 3 -13.19 -51.33 31.88
N SER A 4 -12.61 -50.36 31.16
CA SER A 4 -11.21 -49.89 31.31
C SER A 4 -10.95 -48.69 30.38
N SER A 5 -11.89 -47.76 30.35
CA SER A 5 -11.62 -46.35 30.05
C SER A 5 -11.53 -45.70 31.42
N ILE A 6 -10.37 -45.16 31.82
CA ILE A 6 -10.19 -44.02 32.77
C ILE A 6 -8.70 -43.81 33.16
N MET A 7 -7.80 -44.80 33.05
CA MET A 7 -6.39 -44.60 33.48
C MET A 7 -5.40 -44.11 32.41
N ALA A 8 -5.77 -43.98 31.13
CA ALA A 8 -4.83 -43.58 30.07
C ALA A 8 -4.83 -42.08 29.72
N ASN A 9 -5.84 -41.30 30.15
CA ASN A 9 -5.98 -39.88 29.79
C ASN A 9 -5.46 -38.89 30.83
N SER A 10 -5.04 -39.35 32.02
CA SER A 10 -4.49 -38.48 33.06
C SER A 10 -2.96 -38.32 32.98
N CYS A 11 -2.22 -39.31 32.46
CA CYS A 11 -0.75 -39.24 32.37
C CYS A 11 -0.23 -38.43 31.16
N ARG A 12 -1.04 -38.19 30.12
CA ARG A 12 -0.61 -37.37 28.96
C ARG A 12 -0.71 -35.86 29.19
N LYS A 13 -1.56 -35.41 30.13
CA LYS A 13 -1.70 -33.98 30.47
C LYS A 13 -0.59 -33.46 31.41
N LEU A 14 0.14 -34.35 32.08
CA LEU A 14 1.21 -33.97 33.01
C LEU A 14 2.58 -33.81 32.31
N ILE A 15 2.83 -34.52 31.20
CA ILE A 15 4.13 -34.51 30.50
C ILE A 15 4.24 -33.31 29.53
N PHE A 16 3.13 -32.84 28.95
CA PHE A 16 3.16 -31.73 28.01
C PHE A 16 3.34 -30.35 28.68
N ASN A 17 2.93 -30.21 29.95
CA ASN A 17 3.10 -28.96 30.71
C ASN A 17 4.52 -28.78 31.29
N ILE A 18 5.34 -29.84 31.36
CA ILE A 18 6.72 -29.76 31.86
C ILE A 18 7.70 -29.31 30.77
N TYR A 19 7.41 -29.57 29.49
CA TYR A 19 8.27 -29.19 28.37
C TYR A 19 8.13 -27.73 27.92
N VAL A 20 6.95 -27.12 28.07
CA VAL A 20 6.72 -25.72 27.66
C VAL A 20 7.31 -24.73 28.70
N VAL A 21 7.35 -25.11 29.98
CA VAL A 21 7.96 -24.28 31.04
C VAL A 21 9.50 -24.32 30.99
N PHE A 22 10.11 -25.42 30.53
CA PHE A 22 11.58 -25.52 30.36
C PHE A 22 12.11 -24.81 29.11
N TYR A 23 11.29 -24.65 28.07
CA TYR A 23 11.71 -23.93 26.86
C TYR A 23 11.71 -22.40 27.03
N CYS A 24 11.01 -21.89 28.05
CA CYS A 24 10.94 -20.47 28.36
C CYS A 24 12.02 -19.95 29.34
N SER A 25 13.00 -20.75 29.77
CA SER A 25 13.98 -20.27 30.77
C SER A 25 15.46 -20.63 30.54
N ALA A 26 15.84 -21.19 29.38
CA ALA A 26 17.22 -21.70 29.21
C ALA A 26 18.01 -21.18 27.98
N VAL A 27 17.48 -20.26 27.17
CA VAL A 27 18.24 -19.71 26.03
C VAL A 27 18.15 -18.19 25.97
N ILE A 28 18.49 -17.55 27.09
CA ILE A 28 19.00 -16.18 27.12
C ILE A 28 20.39 -16.22 27.81
N MET A 29 21.43 -16.27 26.96
CA MET A 29 22.77 -15.65 27.08
C MET A 29 23.73 -16.06 28.23
N PRO A 30 25.08 -15.83 28.15
CA PRO A 30 25.90 -15.19 27.10
C PRO A 30 27.27 -15.88 26.74
N GLN A 31 27.91 -15.33 25.69
CA GLN A 31 29.37 -15.25 25.41
C GLN A 31 30.17 -16.53 25.09
N ILE A 32 30.78 -16.56 23.88
CA ILE A 32 32.24 -16.53 23.67
C ILE A 32 32.57 -16.23 22.20
N CYS A 33 33.47 -15.27 22.02
CA CYS A 33 34.17 -14.87 20.80
C CYS A 33 34.67 -16.04 19.93
N ILE A 34 34.44 -15.96 18.61
CA ILE A 34 35.45 -16.34 17.61
C ILE A 34 35.42 -15.28 16.51
N CYS A 35 36.56 -14.60 16.34
CA CYS A 35 36.86 -13.74 15.21
C CYS A 35 36.65 -14.48 13.89
N SER A 36 35.74 -13.99 13.06
CA SER A 36 35.78 -14.20 11.62
C SER A 36 35.94 -12.84 10.96
N GLN A 37 37.06 -12.70 10.25
CA GLN A 37 37.41 -11.54 9.44
C GLN A 37 36.40 -11.43 8.30
N PHE A 38 35.39 -10.57 8.46
CA PHE A 38 34.66 -10.01 7.32
C PHE A 38 35.46 -8.82 6.82
N THR A 39 36.09 -8.99 5.66
CA THR A 39 36.58 -7.89 4.83
C THR A 39 35.38 -7.05 4.41
N SER A 40 35.15 -5.95 5.12
CA SER A 40 34.24 -4.88 4.70
C SER A 40 34.83 -4.16 3.50
N SER A 41 34.07 -4.09 2.42
CA SER A 41 34.26 -3.13 1.32
C SER A 41 34.30 -1.70 1.88
N PRO A 42 35.16 -0.80 1.35
CA PRO A 42 35.39 0.50 1.96
C PRO A 42 34.37 1.55 1.48
N ILE A 43 33.13 1.50 1.95
CA ILE A 43 32.18 2.65 1.86
C ILE A 43 31.27 2.70 3.10
N ASP A 44 31.85 2.63 4.29
CA ASP A 44 31.10 2.91 5.52
C ASP A 44 31.93 3.81 6.45
N GLN A 45 32.15 5.06 6.00
CA GLN A 45 32.53 6.15 6.90
C GLN A 45 31.25 6.74 7.48
N PHE A 46 30.86 6.22 8.64
CA PHE A 46 29.91 6.90 9.53
C PHE A 46 30.45 8.31 9.83
N ASN A 47 29.72 9.31 9.36
CA ASN A 47 30.04 10.73 9.51
C ASN A 47 30.06 11.10 11.01
N LYS A 48 31.13 11.75 11.45
CA LYS A 48 31.46 12.06 12.86
C LYS A 48 30.79 13.32 13.43
N ASP A 49 29.72 13.82 12.81
CA ASP A 49 29.01 15.00 13.32
C ASP A 49 27.49 14.77 13.26
N PRO A 50 26.78 14.65 14.41
CA PRO A 50 25.33 14.46 14.46
C PRO A 50 24.52 15.66 13.92
N LYS A 51 25.20 16.75 13.48
CA LYS A 51 24.57 17.89 12.79
C LYS A 51 24.88 17.99 11.30
N ALA A 52 25.65 17.07 10.73
CA ALA A 52 25.92 17.06 9.30
C ALA A 52 24.67 16.58 8.54
N PHE A 53 24.21 17.39 7.58
CA PHE A 53 23.12 16.98 6.69
C PHE A 53 23.58 15.79 5.82
N PRO A 54 22.69 14.82 5.55
CA PRO A 54 23.01 13.68 4.70
C PRO A 54 23.30 14.10 3.26
N VAL A 55 23.96 13.21 2.51
CA VAL A 55 24.32 13.44 1.11
C VAL A 55 23.41 12.59 0.23
N ALA A 56 22.81 13.20 -0.79
CA ALA A 56 21.95 12.57 -1.77
C ALA A 56 22.76 11.71 -2.76
N THR A 57 22.08 10.89 -3.57
CA THR A 57 22.72 10.00 -4.55
C THR A 57 23.56 10.69 -5.61
N ASN A 58 23.28 11.97 -5.89
CA ASN A 58 24.03 12.80 -6.85
C ASN A 58 25.19 13.59 -6.21
N GLY A 59 25.47 13.39 -4.91
CA GLY A 59 26.53 14.09 -4.19
C GLY A 59 26.13 15.45 -3.61
N GLU A 60 24.91 15.93 -3.85
CA GLU A 60 24.39 17.16 -3.24
C GLU A 60 23.95 16.93 -1.80
N ILE A 61 23.88 18.01 -1.00
CA ILE A 61 23.40 17.94 0.37
C ILE A 61 21.89 17.71 0.36
N PHE A 62 21.43 16.66 1.02
CA PHE A 62 20.02 16.38 1.22
C PHE A 62 19.49 17.25 2.38
N PRO A 63 18.43 18.05 2.18
CA PRO A 63 18.05 19.13 3.09
C PRO A 63 17.35 18.68 4.39
N TRP A 64 17.32 17.38 4.68
CA TRP A 64 16.63 16.81 5.83
C TRP A 64 17.39 15.63 6.43
N HIS A 65 17.60 15.62 7.75
CA HIS A 65 18.46 14.63 8.41
C HIS A 65 17.70 13.57 9.22
N GLU A 66 16.37 13.71 9.36
CA GLU A 66 15.56 12.79 10.17
C GLU A 66 14.87 11.74 9.30
N LEU A 67 14.63 10.55 9.87
CA LEU A 67 13.81 9.53 9.21
C LEU A 67 12.33 9.96 9.14
N ARG A 68 11.85 10.68 10.15
CA ARG A 68 10.48 11.20 10.19
C ARG A 68 10.35 12.42 9.29
N LEU A 69 9.26 12.52 8.55
CA LEU A 69 9.00 13.63 7.65
C LEU A 69 8.77 14.94 8.42
N PRO A 70 9.16 16.10 7.85
CA PRO A 70 8.79 17.40 8.40
C PRO A 70 7.27 17.58 8.42
N THR A 71 6.74 18.20 9.47
CA THR A 71 5.30 18.51 9.57
C THR A 71 4.91 19.84 8.92
N VAL A 72 5.83 20.41 8.13
CA VAL A 72 5.71 21.73 7.49
C VAL A 72 4.79 21.68 6.28
N VAL A 73 4.81 20.58 5.53
CA VAL A 73 3.96 20.38 4.35
C VAL A 73 3.00 19.24 4.65
N ILE A 74 1.71 19.48 4.49
CA ILE A 74 0.66 18.51 4.82
C ILE A 74 -0.10 18.15 3.54
N PRO A 75 -0.21 16.88 3.16
CA PRO A 75 -1.05 16.48 2.05
C PRO A 75 -2.53 16.61 2.40
N LEU A 76 -3.30 17.08 1.44
CA LEU A 76 -4.75 17.21 1.52
C LEU A 76 -5.43 16.17 0.62
N HIS A 77 -4.94 16.04 -0.61
CA HIS A 77 -5.57 15.21 -1.64
C HIS A 77 -4.54 14.67 -2.63
N TYR A 78 -4.72 13.42 -3.07
CA TYR A 78 -3.93 12.76 -4.09
C TYR A 78 -4.81 12.44 -5.30
N ASP A 79 -4.44 12.93 -6.47
CA ASP A 79 -4.93 12.38 -7.74
C ASP A 79 -3.90 11.37 -8.24
N LEU A 80 -4.24 10.07 -8.27
CA LEU A 80 -3.35 8.98 -8.70
C LEU A 80 -3.84 8.38 -10.02
N LEU A 81 -2.94 8.27 -11.00
CA LEU A 81 -3.15 7.54 -12.25
C LEU A 81 -2.11 6.44 -12.36
N ILE A 82 -2.54 5.18 -12.36
CA ILE A 82 -1.65 4.02 -12.48
C ILE A 82 -1.95 3.28 -13.78
N HIS A 83 -0.90 2.95 -14.54
CA HIS A 83 -0.99 2.18 -15.77
C HIS A 83 -0.05 0.96 -15.69
N PRO A 84 -0.50 -0.15 -15.06
CA PRO A 84 0.26 -1.38 -15.04
C PRO A 84 0.14 -2.16 -16.34
N ASN A 85 1.22 -2.81 -16.74
CA ASN A 85 1.26 -3.78 -17.81
C ASN A 85 1.64 -5.15 -17.26
N LEU A 86 0.67 -6.07 -17.25
CA LEU A 86 0.84 -7.42 -16.68
C LEU A 86 1.60 -8.37 -17.61
N THR A 87 2.01 -7.91 -18.81
CA THR A 87 2.85 -8.66 -19.75
C THR A 87 4.33 -8.29 -19.58
N SER A 88 4.67 -7.00 -19.58
CA SER A 88 6.03 -6.51 -19.29
C SER A 88 6.38 -6.51 -17.80
N LEU A 89 5.37 -6.63 -16.93
CA LEU A 89 5.50 -6.65 -15.48
C LEU A 89 6.08 -5.36 -14.91
N ASP A 90 5.62 -4.24 -15.45
CA ASP A 90 5.97 -2.88 -15.06
C ASP A 90 4.74 -1.99 -14.97
N PHE A 91 4.92 -0.78 -14.47
CA PHE A 91 3.89 0.25 -14.47
C PHE A 91 4.50 1.64 -14.67
N VAL A 92 3.73 2.48 -15.35
CA VAL A 92 3.95 3.92 -15.39
C VAL A 92 2.81 4.58 -14.64
N ALA A 93 3.12 5.63 -13.91
CA ALA A 93 2.14 6.33 -13.11
C ALA A 93 2.42 7.83 -13.07
N SER A 94 1.37 8.57 -12.76
CA SER A 94 1.48 9.98 -12.44
C SER A 94 0.60 10.32 -11.26
N GLU A 95 1.05 11.27 -10.47
CA GLU A 95 0.28 11.79 -9.35
C GLU A 95 0.24 13.30 -9.35
N LYS A 96 -0.77 13.84 -8.68
CA LYS A 96 -0.82 15.24 -8.28
C LYS A 96 -1.29 15.32 -6.83
N ILE A 97 -0.41 15.82 -5.97
CA ILE A 97 -0.63 15.95 -4.53
C ILE A 97 -0.98 17.40 -4.22
N GLU A 98 -2.21 17.67 -3.78
CA GLU A 98 -2.55 18.94 -3.17
C GLU A 98 -1.97 18.98 -1.75
N VAL A 99 -1.17 20.00 -1.46
CA VAL A 99 -0.50 20.19 -0.18
C VAL A 99 -0.80 21.56 0.41
N LEU A 100 -0.91 21.61 1.75
CA LEU A 100 -0.93 22.85 2.52
C LEU A 100 0.44 23.07 3.15
N VAL A 101 1.02 24.24 2.90
CA VAL A 101 2.28 24.66 3.51
C VAL A 101 1.98 25.37 4.83
N ARG A 102 2.33 24.79 5.97
CA ARG A 102 2.13 25.40 7.29
C ARG A 102 3.12 26.50 7.60
N ASP A 103 4.39 26.23 7.34
CA ASP A 103 5.50 27.15 7.55
C ASP A 103 6.27 27.32 6.25
N ALA A 104 6.82 28.51 6.03
CA ALA A 104 7.52 28.79 4.78
C ALA A 104 8.75 27.87 4.63
N THR A 105 8.91 27.20 3.48
CA THR A 105 9.96 26.21 3.22
C THR A 105 10.53 26.31 1.80
N GLN A 106 11.77 25.85 1.59
CA GLN A 106 12.43 25.77 0.28
C GLN A 106 12.51 24.34 -0.27
N PHE A 107 11.92 23.38 0.41
CA PHE A 107 11.90 21.99 -0.02
C PHE A 107 10.65 21.27 0.50
N ILE A 108 10.24 20.23 -0.22
CA ILE A 108 9.21 19.28 0.19
C ILE A 108 9.87 17.92 0.33
N ILE A 109 9.77 17.30 1.52
CA ILE A 109 10.28 15.95 1.77
C ILE A 109 9.12 14.97 1.80
N LEU A 110 9.24 13.88 1.06
CA LEU A 110 8.27 12.79 1.06
C LEU A 110 8.98 11.45 0.81
N HIS A 111 8.29 10.34 1.05
CA HIS A 111 8.84 9.00 0.89
C HIS A 111 8.74 8.52 -0.55
N SER A 112 9.78 7.85 -1.02
CA SER A 112 9.82 7.13 -2.30
C SER A 112 10.92 6.08 -2.24
N LYS A 113 10.61 4.85 -2.69
CA LYS A 113 11.54 3.71 -2.70
C LYS A 113 11.37 2.93 -3.99
N ASP A 114 12.48 2.64 -4.66
CA ASP A 114 12.51 1.81 -5.88
C ASP A 114 11.62 2.32 -7.03
N LEU A 115 11.35 3.63 -7.05
CA LEU A 115 10.63 4.34 -8.11
C LEU A 115 11.58 5.23 -8.91
N GLU A 116 11.51 5.17 -10.23
CA GLU A 116 12.20 6.09 -11.12
C GLU A 116 11.33 7.34 -11.32
N ILE A 117 11.78 8.48 -10.79
CA ILE A 117 11.09 9.77 -10.96
C ILE A 117 11.51 10.37 -12.30
N LEU A 118 10.55 10.52 -13.22
CA LEU A 118 10.76 11.03 -14.58
C LEU A 118 10.63 12.55 -14.64
N ASN A 119 9.64 13.09 -13.94
CA ASN A 119 9.36 14.51 -13.91
C ASN A 119 8.72 14.91 -12.57
N ALA A 120 9.00 16.12 -12.10
CA ALA A 120 8.37 16.70 -10.92
C ALA A 120 8.14 18.19 -11.15
N SER A 121 6.92 18.66 -10.86
CA SER A 121 6.55 20.07 -11.03
C SER A 121 5.64 20.57 -9.91
N LEU A 122 5.62 21.88 -9.72
CA LEU A 122 4.83 22.57 -8.70
C LEU A 122 3.92 23.60 -9.35
N GLN A 123 2.65 23.61 -8.93
CA GLN A 123 1.66 24.59 -9.33
C GLN A 123 0.93 25.17 -8.11
N SER A 124 0.39 26.37 -8.22
CA SER A 124 -0.52 26.96 -7.24
C SER A 124 -1.48 27.92 -7.92
N GLU A 125 -2.75 27.86 -7.54
CA GLU A 125 -3.76 28.87 -7.92
C GLU A 125 -3.73 30.07 -6.96
N GLU A 126 -3.20 29.90 -5.74
CA GLU A 126 -3.14 30.90 -4.67
C GLU A 126 -1.84 31.72 -4.71
N ASP A 127 -0.73 31.11 -5.12
CA ASP A 127 0.57 31.77 -5.28
C ASP A 127 0.86 32.06 -6.75
N VAL A 128 0.78 33.35 -7.12
CA VAL A 128 0.95 33.83 -8.50
C VAL A 128 2.28 33.39 -9.13
N ARG A 129 3.31 33.16 -8.32
CA ARG A 129 4.64 32.71 -8.77
C ARG A 129 4.61 31.30 -9.37
N TYR A 130 3.63 30.49 -9.00
CA TYR A 130 3.48 29.10 -9.43
C TYR A 130 2.18 28.86 -10.20
N LYS A 131 1.56 29.91 -10.74
CA LYS A 131 0.42 29.73 -11.65
C LYS A 131 0.86 28.98 -12.90
N LYS A 132 -0.12 28.38 -13.60
CA LYS A 132 0.12 27.64 -14.85
C LYS A 132 1.05 28.42 -15.79
N PRO A 133 2.09 27.78 -16.36
CA PRO A 133 2.31 26.32 -16.43
C PRO A 133 2.89 25.65 -15.17
N GLY A 134 3.27 26.42 -14.15
CA GLY A 134 3.98 25.91 -12.97
C GLY A 134 5.50 25.95 -13.14
N GLU A 135 6.22 25.37 -12.18
CA GLU A 135 7.68 25.30 -12.15
C GLU A 135 8.16 23.86 -12.03
N ASN A 136 9.26 23.52 -12.71
CA ASN A 136 9.89 22.21 -12.55
C ASN A 136 10.69 22.16 -11.24
N LEU A 137 10.72 21.00 -10.60
CA LEU A 137 11.40 20.78 -9.34
C LEU A 137 12.65 19.93 -9.55
N THR A 138 13.74 20.31 -8.87
CA THR A 138 14.90 19.45 -8.76
C THR A 138 14.62 18.38 -7.70
N VAL A 139 14.85 17.11 -8.05
CA VAL A 139 14.60 15.97 -7.17
C VAL A 139 15.94 15.43 -6.66
N LEU A 140 16.11 15.40 -5.34
CA LEU A 140 17.20 14.69 -4.68
C LEU A 140 16.67 13.40 -4.06
N SER A 141 17.41 12.30 -4.21
CA SER A 141 17.07 11.02 -3.61
C SER A 141 18.01 10.68 -2.47
N TYR A 142 17.45 10.22 -1.36
CA TYR A 142 18.19 9.71 -0.21
C TYR A 142 17.65 8.33 0.20
N PRO A 143 18.18 7.24 -0.41
CA PRO A 143 17.67 5.88 -0.21
C PRO A 143 17.75 5.37 1.22
N ALA A 144 18.71 5.82 2.02
CA ALA A 144 18.88 5.36 3.41
C ALA A 144 17.65 5.66 4.28
N HIS A 145 16.94 6.77 4.01
CA HIS A 145 15.66 7.09 4.67
C HIS A 145 14.45 6.80 3.77
N GLN A 146 14.66 6.30 2.55
CA GLN A 146 13.62 6.10 1.54
C GLN A 146 12.85 7.41 1.27
N GLN A 147 13.58 8.52 1.22
CA GLN A 147 13.03 9.85 1.04
C GLN A 147 13.54 10.48 -0.25
N ILE A 148 12.72 11.37 -0.81
CA ILE A 148 13.12 12.32 -1.83
C ILE A 148 12.87 13.74 -1.34
N ALA A 149 13.68 14.68 -1.81
CA ALA A 149 13.50 16.11 -1.60
C ALA A 149 13.19 16.78 -2.93
N LEU A 150 12.08 17.50 -2.98
CA LEU A 150 11.70 18.36 -4.09
C LEU A 150 12.13 19.78 -3.75
N LEU A 151 13.19 20.26 -4.40
CA LEU A 151 13.72 21.60 -4.18
C LEU A 151 12.90 22.61 -4.97
N VAL A 152 12.45 23.66 -4.29
CA VAL A 152 11.67 24.74 -4.91
C VAL A 152 12.56 25.97 -5.15
N PRO A 153 12.40 26.67 -6.29
CA PRO A 153 13.28 27.79 -6.64
C PRO A 153 13.11 28.99 -5.70
N GLU A 154 11.86 29.25 -5.29
CA GLU A 154 11.52 30.24 -4.29
C GLU A 154 10.86 29.61 -3.08
N LYS A 155 11.02 30.25 -1.92
CA LYS A 155 10.41 29.76 -0.68
C LYS A 155 8.87 29.74 -0.82
N LEU A 156 8.27 28.60 -0.54
CA LEU A 156 6.82 28.44 -0.47
C LEU A 156 6.28 29.28 0.68
N ARG A 157 5.14 29.92 0.46
CA ARG A 157 4.50 30.78 1.46
C ARG A 157 3.65 29.94 2.40
N ALA A 158 3.73 30.28 3.68
CA ALA A 158 2.87 29.68 4.69
C ALA A 158 1.39 29.96 4.39
N HIS A 159 0.54 29.01 4.78
CA HIS A 159 -0.91 29.01 4.67
C HIS A 159 -1.47 29.02 3.24
N LEU A 160 -0.63 28.76 2.23
CA LEU A 160 -1.06 28.60 0.85
C LEU A 160 -1.06 27.13 0.43
N ARG A 161 -1.89 26.84 -0.57
CA ARG A 161 -1.99 25.53 -1.20
C ARG A 161 -1.16 25.44 -2.46
N TYR A 162 -0.56 24.28 -2.65
CA TYR A 162 0.21 23.95 -3.85
C TYR A 162 -0.20 22.57 -4.36
N SER A 163 0.06 22.30 -5.64
CA SER A 163 -0.12 21.01 -6.28
C SER A 163 1.24 20.53 -6.77
N VAL A 164 1.72 19.42 -6.22
CA VAL A 164 2.96 18.76 -6.63
C VAL A 164 2.58 17.67 -7.62
N ALA A 165 3.01 17.76 -8.88
CA ALA A 165 2.80 16.72 -9.87
C ALA A 165 4.08 15.92 -10.10
N ILE A 166 4.00 14.59 -10.07
CA ILE A 166 5.15 13.69 -10.23
C ILE A 166 4.79 12.58 -11.21
N ASP A 167 5.63 12.39 -12.22
CA ASP A 167 5.57 11.27 -13.15
C ASP A 167 6.66 10.26 -12.78
N PHE A 168 6.32 8.98 -12.68
CA PHE A 168 7.24 7.95 -12.23
C PHE A 168 6.91 6.57 -12.82
N GLN A 169 7.89 5.67 -12.76
CA GLN A 169 7.71 4.30 -13.23
C GLN A 169 8.52 3.31 -12.39
N ALA A 170 8.10 2.05 -12.39
CA ALA A 170 8.85 0.95 -11.79
C ALA A 170 8.38 -0.40 -12.33
N LYS A 171 9.11 -1.45 -11.97
CA LYS A 171 8.66 -2.84 -12.17
C LYS A 171 7.67 -3.22 -11.08
N LEU A 172 6.74 -4.12 -11.40
CA LEU A 172 5.96 -4.80 -10.36
C LEU A 172 6.91 -5.62 -9.49
N ALA A 173 6.79 -5.46 -8.17
CA ALA A 173 7.63 -6.20 -7.25
C ALA A 173 7.41 -7.72 -7.34
N ASP A 174 8.47 -8.50 -7.09
CA ASP A 174 8.43 -9.96 -7.04
C ASP A 174 8.04 -10.50 -5.65
N GLY A 175 8.04 -9.64 -4.63
CA GLY A 175 7.67 -9.97 -3.25
C GLY A 175 6.17 -9.93 -2.97
N PHE A 176 5.81 -9.64 -1.71
CA PHE A 176 4.42 -9.50 -1.26
C PHE A 176 4.12 -8.09 -0.73
N GLU A 177 4.94 -7.12 -1.11
CA GLU A 177 4.98 -5.76 -0.57
C GLU A 177 4.94 -4.75 -1.72
N GLY A 178 4.36 -3.58 -1.47
CA GLY A 178 4.23 -2.51 -2.46
C GLY A 178 3.22 -2.88 -3.54
N PHE A 179 3.50 -2.52 -4.79
CA PHE A 179 2.71 -2.94 -5.94
C PHE A 179 3.38 -4.11 -6.64
N TYR A 180 2.87 -5.32 -6.39
CA TYR A 180 3.55 -6.57 -6.73
C TYR A 180 2.73 -7.43 -7.68
N LYS A 181 3.42 -8.32 -8.39
CA LYS A 181 2.78 -9.32 -9.25
C LYS A 181 2.44 -10.56 -8.43
N SER A 182 1.29 -11.14 -8.69
CA SER A 182 0.93 -12.46 -8.18
C SER A 182 0.44 -13.34 -9.33
N THR A 183 0.43 -14.65 -9.12
CA THR A 183 -0.04 -15.61 -10.13
C THR A 183 -0.97 -16.63 -9.53
N TYR A 184 -1.85 -17.18 -10.37
CA TYR A 184 -2.69 -18.32 -10.02
C TYR A 184 -2.81 -19.27 -11.22
N ARG A 185 -3.08 -20.54 -10.93
CA ARG A 185 -3.35 -21.56 -11.96
C ARG A 185 -4.84 -21.78 -12.12
N THR A 186 -5.29 -21.86 -13.37
CA THR A 186 -6.66 -22.27 -13.71
C THR A 186 -6.78 -23.80 -13.66
N LEU A 187 -8.02 -24.31 -13.61
CA LEU A 187 -8.30 -25.75 -13.72
C LEU A 187 -7.78 -26.35 -15.04
N GLY A 188 -7.71 -25.53 -16.10
CA GLY A 188 -7.14 -25.91 -17.40
C GLY A 188 -5.61 -25.92 -17.43
N GLY A 189 -4.93 -25.57 -16.34
CA GLY A 189 -3.47 -25.55 -16.24
C GLY A 189 -2.79 -24.25 -16.72
N GLU A 190 -3.56 -23.26 -17.18
CA GLU A 190 -3.05 -21.94 -17.55
C GLU A 190 -2.59 -21.18 -16.30
N THR A 191 -1.45 -20.50 -16.38
CA THR A 191 -0.98 -19.59 -15.32
C THR A 191 -1.35 -18.17 -15.69
N ARG A 192 -2.11 -17.48 -14.83
CA ARG A 192 -2.52 -16.08 -15.03
C ARG A 192 -1.86 -15.17 -14.02
N THR A 193 -1.50 -13.97 -14.46
CA THR A 193 -0.87 -12.93 -13.66
C THR A 193 -1.91 -11.91 -13.20
N ILE A 194 -1.75 -11.41 -11.98
CA ILE A 194 -2.48 -10.29 -11.42
C ILE A 194 -1.48 -9.28 -10.84
N ALA A 195 -1.89 -8.03 -10.69
CA ALA A 195 -1.14 -7.01 -9.96
C ALA A 195 -1.96 -6.55 -8.76
N VAL A 196 -1.34 -6.48 -7.59
CA VAL A 196 -2.01 -6.22 -6.30
C VAL A 196 -1.11 -5.39 -5.39
N THR A 197 -1.73 -4.57 -4.55
CA THR A 197 -1.05 -3.73 -3.56
C THR A 197 -1.11 -4.33 -2.16
N ASP A 198 -0.03 -4.23 -1.41
CA ASP A 198 -0.01 -4.37 0.05
C ASP A 198 0.96 -3.35 0.64
N PHE A 199 0.45 -2.43 1.46
CA PHE A 199 1.17 -1.20 1.83
C PHE A 199 1.43 -1.04 3.33
N GLU A 200 0.83 -1.88 4.18
CA GLU A 200 1.09 -1.81 5.61
C GLU A 200 2.37 -2.58 5.97
N PRO A 201 3.30 -1.96 6.74
CA PRO A 201 3.21 -0.64 7.38
C PRO A 201 3.71 0.56 6.56
N THR A 202 4.64 0.38 5.62
CA THR A 202 5.45 1.46 5.02
C THR A 202 5.72 1.29 3.52
N GLU A 203 4.90 0.52 2.81
CA GLU A 203 5.22 0.07 1.45
C GLU A 203 4.44 0.85 0.38
N ALA A 204 3.55 1.79 0.75
CA ALA A 204 2.90 2.69 -0.20
C ALA A 204 3.92 3.49 -1.03
N ARG A 205 5.03 3.90 -0.39
CA ARG A 205 6.17 4.59 -1.03
C ARG A 205 6.88 3.79 -2.13
N MET A 206 6.63 2.49 -2.24
CA MET A 206 7.13 1.62 -3.32
C MET A 206 6.22 1.60 -4.55
N ALA A 207 5.04 2.21 -4.45
CA ALA A 207 4.05 2.22 -5.50
C ALA A 207 3.72 3.63 -6.01
N PHE A 208 3.84 4.64 -5.14
CA PHE A 208 3.78 6.06 -5.51
C PHE A 208 4.51 6.92 -4.45
N PRO A 209 5.18 8.01 -4.84
CA PRO A 209 5.82 8.92 -3.87
C PRO A 209 4.77 9.55 -2.94
N CYS A 210 4.94 9.46 -1.62
CA CYS A 210 3.93 10.00 -0.71
C CYS A 210 4.44 10.36 0.68
N PHE A 211 3.62 11.09 1.45
CA PHE A 211 3.87 11.37 2.87
C PHE A 211 3.52 10.12 3.69
N ASP A 212 4.32 9.07 3.53
CA ASP A 212 4.00 7.72 4.00
C ASP A 212 4.21 7.52 5.51
N GLU A 213 3.43 8.26 6.31
CA GLU A 213 3.28 8.03 7.74
C GLU A 213 1.79 8.14 8.11
N PRO A 214 1.26 7.32 9.03
CA PRO A 214 -0.17 7.24 9.31
C PRO A 214 -0.84 8.57 9.70
N LEU A 215 -0.08 9.53 10.21
CA LEU A 215 -0.58 10.85 10.62
C LEU A 215 -1.00 11.73 9.43
N PHE A 216 -0.38 11.55 8.26
CA PHE A 216 -0.63 12.35 7.06
C PHE A 216 -1.84 11.84 6.27
N LYS A 217 -3.02 11.87 6.91
CA LYS A 217 -4.25 11.44 6.25
C LYS A 217 -4.70 12.43 5.18
N ALA A 218 -5.04 11.90 4.01
CA ALA A 218 -5.50 12.65 2.84
C ALA A 218 -6.66 11.94 2.13
N ASN A 219 -7.27 12.61 1.17
CA ASN A 219 -8.22 12.03 0.22
C ASN A 219 -7.47 11.46 -1.00
N PHE A 220 -8.00 10.41 -1.63
CA PHE A 220 -7.39 9.77 -2.80
C PHE A 220 -8.42 9.62 -3.93
N SER A 221 -8.11 10.16 -5.10
CA SER A 221 -8.84 9.94 -6.35
C SER A 221 -7.99 9.06 -7.25
N ILE A 222 -8.41 7.80 -7.42
CA ILE A 222 -7.62 6.78 -8.11
C ILE A 222 -8.18 6.53 -9.51
N LYS A 223 -7.29 6.43 -10.49
CA LYS A 223 -7.58 6.02 -11.86
C LYS A 223 -6.64 4.89 -12.26
N ILE A 224 -7.19 3.86 -12.89
CA ILE A 224 -6.40 2.69 -13.33
C ILE A 224 -6.64 2.47 -14.82
N ARG A 225 -5.55 2.47 -15.61
CA ARG A 225 -5.57 2.04 -17.01
C ARG A 225 -5.32 0.55 -17.11
N ARG A 226 -6.11 -0.15 -17.91
CA ARG A 226 -6.01 -1.61 -18.09
C ARG A 226 -6.46 -2.07 -19.47
N GLU A 227 -6.05 -3.27 -19.84
CA GLU A 227 -6.60 -4.00 -20.98
C GLU A 227 -8.06 -4.46 -20.71
N SER A 228 -8.81 -4.71 -21.78
CA SER A 228 -10.23 -5.12 -21.72
C SER A 228 -10.47 -6.47 -21.05
N ARG A 229 -9.48 -7.38 -21.08
CA ARG A 229 -9.56 -8.70 -20.43
C ARG A 229 -9.45 -8.66 -18.90
N HIS A 230 -8.98 -7.55 -18.33
CA HIS A 230 -8.85 -7.39 -16.89
C HIS A 230 -9.99 -6.53 -16.34
N ILE A 231 -10.21 -6.59 -15.03
CA ILE A 231 -10.93 -5.62 -14.23
C ILE A 231 -9.95 -4.87 -13.33
N ALA A 232 -10.31 -3.65 -12.91
CA ALA A 232 -9.61 -2.92 -11.87
C ALA A 232 -10.52 -2.77 -10.65
N LEU A 233 -9.94 -2.97 -9.46
CA LEU A 233 -10.58 -2.75 -8.17
C LEU A 233 -9.74 -1.73 -7.39
N SER A 234 -10.39 -0.97 -6.52
CA SER A 234 -9.73 -0.06 -5.58
C SER A 234 -10.61 0.12 -4.34
N ASN A 235 -10.21 1.00 -3.41
CA ASN A 235 -10.93 1.27 -2.16
C ASN A 235 -12.38 1.68 -2.37
N MET A 236 -12.63 2.47 -3.42
CA MET A 236 -13.90 3.13 -3.67
C MET A 236 -14.62 2.52 -4.88
N PRO A 237 -15.94 2.75 -5.03
CA PRO A 237 -16.69 2.26 -6.16
C PRO A 237 -16.21 2.89 -7.47
N LYS A 238 -16.24 2.11 -8.56
CA LYS A 238 -16.00 2.62 -9.90
C LYS A 238 -17.17 3.53 -10.34
N VAL A 239 -16.84 4.77 -10.71
CA VAL A 239 -17.80 5.78 -11.17
C VAL A 239 -18.01 5.68 -12.69
N LYS A 240 -16.93 5.50 -13.46
CA LYS A 240 -16.98 5.38 -14.92
C LYS A 240 -15.78 4.61 -15.47
N THR A 241 -15.93 4.13 -16.70
CA THR A 241 -14.85 3.58 -17.53
C THR A 241 -14.80 4.40 -18.81
N ILE A 242 -13.62 4.86 -19.21
CA ILE A 242 -13.39 5.60 -20.45
C ILE A 242 -12.60 4.70 -21.40
N GLU A 243 -13.03 4.61 -22.65
CA GLU A 243 -12.24 3.97 -23.71
C GLU A 243 -11.17 4.96 -24.20
N LEU A 244 -9.93 4.51 -24.20
CA LEU A 244 -8.78 5.26 -24.71
C LEU A 244 -8.36 4.72 -26.08
N GLU A 245 -7.58 5.53 -26.79
CA GLU A 245 -6.92 5.10 -28.02
C GLU A 245 -6.03 3.87 -27.76
N GLY A 246 -5.96 2.95 -28.73
CA GLY A 246 -5.24 1.68 -28.57
C GLY A 246 -6.00 0.59 -27.81
N GLY A 247 -7.29 0.77 -27.50
CA GLY A 247 -8.14 -0.25 -26.91
C GLY A 247 -7.96 -0.45 -25.40
N LEU A 248 -7.26 0.48 -24.74
CA LEU A 248 -7.14 0.53 -23.28
C LEU A 248 -8.40 1.14 -22.66
N LEU A 249 -8.68 0.73 -21.42
CA LEU A 249 -9.78 1.24 -20.61
C LEU A 249 -9.21 1.96 -19.39
N GLU A 250 -9.72 3.15 -19.09
CA GLU A 250 -9.39 3.92 -17.88
C GLU A 250 -10.57 3.91 -16.91
N ASP A 251 -10.43 3.19 -15.80
CA ASP A 251 -11.42 3.11 -14.73
C ASP A 251 -11.21 4.26 -13.75
N HIS A 252 -12.25 5.05 -13.45
CA HIS A 252 -12.23 6.15 -12.48
C HIS A 252 -13.00 5.73 -11.24
N PHE A 253 -12.36 5.80 -10.09
CA PHE A 253 -12.96 5.49 -8.79
C PHE A 253 -13.41 6.76 -8.06
N GLU A 254 -14.40 6.64 -7.19
CA GLU A 254 -14.84 7.75 -6.34
C GLU A 254 -13.71 8.17 -5.40
N THR A 255 -13.67 9.45 -5.02
CA THR A 255 -12.70 9.96 -4.06
C THR A 255 -12.91 9.32 -2.69
N THR A 256 -11.83 8.85 -2.06
CA THR A 256 -11.90 8.25 -0.73
C THR A 256 -12.27 9.27 0.35
N VAL A 257 -12.75 8.77 1.48
CA VAL A 257 -12.68 9.55 2.74
C VAL A 257 -11.22 9.80 3.12
N ARG A 258 -11.01 10.71 4.06
CA ARG A 258 -9.68 11.02 4.58
C ARG A 258 -9.08 9.81 5.31
N MET A 259 -8.03 9.22 4.76
CA MET A 259 -7.39 7.99 5.25
C MET A 259 -5.87 8.05 5.13
N SER A 260 -5.17 7.11 5.76
CA SER A 260 -3.72 6.99 5.71
C SER A 260 -3.25 6.25 4.45
N THR A 261 -2.01 6.49 4.00
CA THR A 261 -1.41 5.92 2.78
C THR A 261 -1.41 4.40 2.76
N TYR A 262 -1.12 3.75 3.88
CA TYR A 262 -1.07 2.28 3.99
C TYR A 262 -2.42 1.58 3.70
N LEU A 263 -3.53 2.31 3.72
CA LEU A 263 -4.86 1.78 3.38
C LEU A 263 -5.22 1.90 1.90
N VAL A 264 -4.43 2.64 1.11
CA VAL A 264 -4.64 2.73 -0.34
C VAL A 264 -4.50 1.33 -0.93
N ALA A 265 -5.44 0.94 -1.78
CA ALA A 265 -5.40 -0.35 -2.44
C ALA A 265 -5.90 -0.27 -3.87
N TYR A 266 -5.24 -1.00 -4.77
CA TYR A 266 -5.73 -1.23 -6.12
C TYR A 266 -5.23 -2.57 -6.68
N ILE A 267 -6.07 -3.21 -7.49
CA ILE A 267 -5.83 -4.53 -8.04
C ILE A 267 -6.20 -4.54 -9.51
N VAL A 268 -5.37 -5.15 -10.36
CA VAL A 268 -5.69 -5.47 -11.75
C VAL A 268 -5.64 -6.98 -11.93
N CYS A 269 -6.79 -7.59 -12.25
CA CYS A 269 -6.95 -9.04 -12.33
C CYS A 269 -8.10 -9.42 -13.27
N ASP A 270 -8.44 -10.69 -13.39
CA ASP A 270 -9.59 -11.22 -14.13
C ASP A 270 -10.54 -12.03 -13.22
N PHE A 271 -10.61 -11.64 -11.95
CA PHE A 271 -11.43 -12.32 -10.94
C PHE A 271 -12.92 -12.12 -11.18
N THR A 272 -13.68 -13.08 -10.66
CA THR A 272 -15.15 -13.03 -10.61
C THR A 272 -15.59 -12.80 -9.17
N SER A 273 -16.83 -12.33 -8.98
CA SER A 273 -17.33 -12.00 -7.65
C SER A 273 -18.73 -12.53 -7.37
N VAL A 274 -19.00 -12.78 -6.10
CA VAL A 274 -20.35 -12.95 -5.56
C VAL A 274 -20.67 -11.74 -4.68
N SER A 275 -21.90 -11.25 -4.70
CA SER A 275 -22.29 -10.07 -3.93
C SER A 275 -23.49 -10.33 -3.04
N GLY A 276 -23.50 -9.67 -1.88
CA GLY A 276 -24.60 -9.58 -0.94
C GLY A 276 -24.80 -8.12 -0.50
N THR A 277 -25.88 -7.85 0.20
CA THR A 277 -26.15 -6.50 0.75
C THR A 277 -26.43 -6.64 2.23
N ALA A 278 -25.72 -5.87 3.04
CA ALA A 278 -25.92 -5.76 4.47
C ALA A 278 -27.21 -5.02 4.80
N SER A 279 -27.69 -5.13 6.04
CA SER A 279 -28.94 -4.51 6.49
C SER A 279 -28.91 -2.98 6.35
N SER A 280 -27.72 -2.38 6.45
CA SER A 280 -27.47 -0.96 6.23
C SER A 280 -27.50 -0.50 4.77
N GLY A 281 -27.65 -1.41 3.81
CA GLY A 281 -27.60 -1.14 2.37
C GLY A 281 -26.20 -1.20 1.76
N VAL A 282 -25.18 -1.53 2.55
CA VAL A 282 -23.80 -1.67 2.09
C VAL A 282 -23.66 -2.92 1.23
N LYS A 283 -23.18 -2.77 -0.01
CA LYS A 283 -22.87 -3.91 -0.87
C LYS A 283 -21.56 -4.56 -0.40
N VAL A 284 -21.53 -5.88 -0.32
CA VAL A 284 -20.34 -6.67 0.00
C VAL A 284 -20.09 -7.59 -1.18
N SER A 285 -18.85 -7.66 -1.68
CA SER A 285 -18.55 -8.56 -2.81
C SER A 285 -17.22 -9.28 -2.61
N ILE A 286 -17.24 -10.62 -2.64
CA ILE A 286 -16.05 -11.44 -2.48
C ILE A 286 -15.49 -11.76 -3.87
N TYR A 287 -14.19 -11.55 -4.08
CA TYR A 287 -13.53 -11.79 -5.37
C TYR A 287 -12.60 -12.99 -5.28
N ALA A 288 -12.63 -13.83 -6.31
CA ALA A 288 -11.75 -14.98 -6.43
C ALA A 288 -11.44 -15.27 -7.90
N SER A 289 -10.42 -16.12 -8.14
CA SER A 289 -10.21 -16.69 -9.47
C SER A 289 -11.50 -17.39 -9.94
N PRO A 290 -11.81 -17.35 -11.25
CA PRO A 290 -13.06 -17.90 -11.79
C PRO A 290 -13.36 -19.32 -11.30
N ASP A 291 -12.34 -20.17 -11.23
CA ASP A 291 -12.46 -21.57 -10.81
C ASP A 291 -12.73 -21.77 -9.31
N LYS A 292 -12.37 -20.80 -8.46
CA LYS A 292 -12.56 -20.85 -7.01
C LYS A 292 -13.78 -20.02 -6.56
N TRP A 293 -14.50 -19.41 -7.49
CA TRP A 293 -15.66 -18.56 -7.20
C TRP A 293 -16.72 -19.25 -6.34
N SER A 294 -17.00 -20.54 -6.56
CA SER A 294 -18.02 -21.28 -5.79
C SER A 294 -17.70 -21.38 -4.29
N GLN A 295 -16.43 -21.24 -3.91
CA GLN A 295 -15.97 -21.31 -2.51
C GLN A 295 -16.22 -20.00 -1.73
N THR A 296 -16.63 -18.93 -2.42
CA THR A 296 -16.76 -17.59 -1.83
C THR A 296 -18.04 -17.37 -1.01
N HIS A 297 -19.01 -18.28 -1.08
CA HIS A 297 -20.35 -18.07 -0.50
C HIS A 297 -20.33 -17.98 1.02
N TYR A 298 -19.57 -18.84 1.69
CA TYR A 298 -19.42 -18.78 3.15
C TYR A 298 -18.80 -17.46 3.60
N ALA A 299 -17.76 -17.01 2.91
CA ALA A 299 -17.10 -15.74 3.22
C ALA A 299 -18.05 -14.54 3.01
N LEU A 300 -18.90 -14.58 1.99
CA LEU A 300 -19.89 -13.54 1.77
C LEU A 300 -20.90 -13.50 2.92
N GLU A 301 -21.45 -14.65 3.30
CA GLU A 301 -22.44 -14.76 4.38
C GLU A 301 -21.85 -14.27 5.71
N ALA A 302 -20.63 -14.71 6.04
CA ALA A 302 -19.92 -14.28 7.24
C ALA A 302 -19.64 -12.77 7.22
N SER A 303 -19.17 -12.23 6.09
CA SER A 303 -18.84 -10.80 5.95
C SER A 303 -20.06 -9.91 6.13
N VAL A 304 -21.22 -10.29 5.54
CA VAL A 304 -22.47 -9.54 5.70
C VAL A 304 -22.92 -9.55 7.17
N LYS A 305 -22.93 -10.72 7.82
CA LYS A 305 -23.31 -10.85 9.24
C LYS A 305 -22.37 -10.08 10.17
N LEU A 306 -21.06 -10.15 9.94
CA LEU A 306 -20.06 -9.44 10.74
C LEU A 306 -20.17 -7.92 10.56
N LEU A 307 -20.43 -7.44 9.34
CA LEU A 307 -20.62 -6.02 9.09
C LEU A 307 -21.84 -5.49 9.84
N ASP A 308 -22.99 -6.17 9.72
CA ASP A 308 -24.20 -5.83 10.48
C ASP A 308 -23.95 -5.88 11.99
N PHE A 309 -23.20 -6.88 12.48
CA PHE A 309 -22.83 -6.97 13.89
C PHE A 309 -21.99 -5.76 14.34
N TYR A 310 -20.94 -5.39 13.60
CA TYR A 310 -20.06 -4.29 14.00
C TYR A 310 -20.74 -2.93 13.93
N GLU A 311 -21.60 -2.68 12.94
CA GLU A 311 -22.38 -1.44 12.88
C GLU A 311 -23.30 -1.30 14.09
N ASN A 312 -23.97 -2.38 14.49
CA ASN A 312 -24.82 -2.39 15.68
C ASN A 312 -24.01 -2.31 16.98
N TYR A 313 -22.88 -3.00 17.05
CA TYR A 313 -22.05 -3.06 18.26
C TYR A 313 -21.35 -1.72 18.57
N PHE A 314 -20.82 -1.06 17.55
CA PHE A 314 -20.15 0.22 17.72
C PHE A 314 -21.08 1.43 17.67
N ASP A 315 -22.36 1.24 17.30
CA ASP A 315 -23.34 2.30 17.05
C ASP A 315 -22.82 3.38 16.07
N ILE A 316 -21.98 2.94 15.13
CA ILE A 316 -21.37 3.76 14.10
C ILE A 316 -21.56 3.02 12.78
N HIS A 317 -22.31 3.64 11.87
CA HIS A 317 -22.42 3.14 10.51
C HIS A 317 -21.07 3.15 9.82
N TYR A 318 -20.87 2.19 8.93
CA TYR A 318 -19.69 2.13 8.11
C TYR A 318 -19.52 3.47 7.35
N PRO A 319 -18.41 4.22 7.55
CA PRO A 319 -18.34 5.66 7.28
C PRO A 319 -18.21 6.03 5.80
N LEU A 320 -18.29 5.08 4.88
CA LEU A 320 -18.31 5.36 3.46
C LEU A 320 -19.73 5.79 3.02
N PRO A 321 -19.85 6.83 2.19
CA PRO A 321 -21.07 7.62 2.06
C PRO A 321 -22.32 6.80 1.68
N LYS A 322 -23.40 7.04 2.42
CA LYS A 322 -24.77 6.49 2.21
C LYS A 322 -25.63 7.30 1.21
N LEU A 323 -25.08 8.22 0.43
CA LEU A 323 -25.89 9.09 -0.42
C LEU A 323 -25.91 8.64 -1.89
N GLY A 324 -26.93 7.83 -2.20
CA GLY A 324 -27.39 7.59 -3.57
C GLY A 324 -26.90 6.31 -4.25
N ARG A 325 -27.31 5.11 -3.79
CA ARG A 325 -27.02 3.83 -4.49
C ARG A 325 -25.53 3.65 -4.87
N PHE A 326 -24.60 3.91 -3.96
CA PHE A 326 -23.18 3.67 -4.20
C PHE A 326 -22.64 2.49 -3.40
N LYS A 327 -21.81 1.70 -4.09
CA LYS A 327 -21.55 0.28 -3.84
C LYS A 327 -20.20 0.12 -3.16
N PHE A 328 -20.17 -0.06 -1.85
CA PHE A 328 -18.93 -0.54 -1.24
C PHE A 328 -18.57 -1.93 -1.80
N ILE A 329 -17.28 -2.23 -1.81
CA ILE A 329 -16.75 -3.53 -2.16
C ILE A 329 -15.71 -3.85 -1.09
N ILE A 330 -16.06 -4.66 -0.10
CA ILE A 330 -15.05 -5.36 0.71
C ILE A 330 -14.42 -6.40 -0.21
N VAL A 331 -13.32 -6.07 -0.87
CA VAL A 331 -12.56 -7.03 -1.67
C VAL A 331 -11.82 -7.96 -0.72
N ILE A 332 -12.45 -9.05 -0.30
CA ILE A 332 -11.70 -10.18 0.25
C ILE A 332 -11.18 -10.96 -0.94
N ILE A 333 -9.89 -10.81 -1.24
CA ILE A 333 -9.21 -11.69 -2.19
C ILE A 333 -8.93 -12.99 -1.46
N PHE A 334 -9.61 -14.06 -1.87
CA PHE A 334 -9.18 -15.41 -1.51
C PHE A 334 -7.92 -15.75 -2.31
N ARG A 335 -6.76 -15.33 -1.82
CA ARG A 335 -5.52 -16.03 -2.15
C ARG A 335 -5.60 -17.36 -1.40
N THR A 336 -5.37 -18.48 -2.08
CA THR A 336 -5.41 -19.78 -1.40
C THR A 336 -4.32 -19.86 -0.34
N CYS A 337 -4.67 -19.53 0.90
CA CYS A 337 -4.01 -20.10 2.08
C CYS A 337 -4.18 -21.63 2.15
N PHE A 338 -5.02 -22.22 1.29
CA PHE A 338 -5.17 -23.67 1.17
C PHE A 338 -4.06 -24.40 0.40
N ASP A 339 -3.15 -23.69 -0.28
CA ASP A 339 -1.99 -24.34 -0.92
C ASP A 339 -0.74 -24.38 0.01
N LEU A 340 -0.86 -23.90 1.26
CA LEU A 340 0.20 -23.88 2.28
C LEU A 340 -0.06 -24.76 3.51
N ILE A 341 -1.09 -25.61 3.45
CA ILE A 341 -1.20 -26.75 4.37
C ILE A 341 -0.77 -27.98 3.57
N PRO A 342 0.47 -28.50 3.76
CA PRO A 342 0.77 -29.84 3.27
C PRO A 342 -0.23 -30.77 3.93
N LEU A 343 -0.97 -31.52 3.11
CA LEU A 343 -1.71 -32.71 3.51
C LEU A 343 -0.77 -33.63 4.30
N TYR A 344 -0.78 -33.49 5.62
CA TYR A 344 -0.48 -34.55 6.56
C TYR A 344 -1.79 -34.87 7.29
N MET A 345 -2.64 -35.61 6.59
CA MET A 345 -3.48 -36.66 7.16
C MET A 345 -3.58 -37.81 6.17
#